data_AF-A0A3Q7YC66-F1
#
_entry.id   AF-A0A3Q7YC66-F1
#
_cell.length_a   1.000
_cell.length_b   1.000
_cell.length_c   1.000
_cell.angle_alpha   90.00
_cell.angle_beta   90.00
_cell.angle_gamma   90.00
#
_symmetry.space_group_name_H-M   'P 1'
#
loop_
_entity.id
_entity.type
_entity.pdbx_description
1 polymer ?
#
loop_
_entity_poly.entity_id
_entity_poly.type
_entity_poly.pdbx_seq_one_letter_code
_entity_poly.pdbx_strand_id
1 'polypeptide(L)'
;MSRFSFIALVFLLCVTSSYGAKIADIGTICKKATNPSFCINLLKSKPGGATQDLVSLTQYTINVVSTDIKNTINLIKKLSGQSSDPKAKTHYKNCLSNFGADEGALGEVSEAQQLLKSGDYNGVNLRASAIMTDVDDCISGDSPGTPSFQDRSNLPKVAGVVTQVSQVILILTNFLLN
;
A
#
# COMPACT_ATOMS: atom_id res chain seq x y z
N MET A 1 -53.97 -3.29 31.49
CA MET A 1 -52.54 -3.47 31.80
C MET A 1 -51.77 -3.71 30.50
N SER A 2 -50.77 -2.85 30.27
CA SER A 2 -49.60 -3.01 29.38
C SER A 2 -49.78 -3.56 27.95
N ARG A 3 -50.10 -2.67 26.99
CA ARG A 3 -49.87 -2.88 25.54
C ARG A 3 -48.98 -1.81 24.91
N PHE A 4 -48.41 -0.91 25.72
CA PHE A 4 -47.54 0.19 25.25
C PHE A 4 -46.04 -0.08 25.42
N SER A 5 -45.64 -1.26 25.92
CA SER A 5 -44.24 -1.52 26.29
C SER A 5 -43.40 -2.18 25.19
N PHE A 6 -43.97 -2.65 24.08
CA PHE A 6 -43.22 -3.41 23.07
C PHE A 6 -42.73 -2.55 21.89
N ILE A 7 -43.42 -1.46 21.55
CA ILE A 7 -43.03 -0.60 20.42
C ILE A 7 -41.84 0.30 20.80
N ALA A 8 -41.74 0.71 22.06
CA ALA A 8 -40.62 1.50 22.56
C ALA A 8 -39.29 0.71 22.62
N LEU A 9 -39.34 -0.63 22.73
CA LEU A 9 -38.13 -1.46 22.79
C LEU A 9 -37.50 -1.73 21.41
N VAL A 10 -38.28 -1.69 20.33
CA VAL A 10 -37.79 -1.96 18.97
C VAL A 10 -37.07 -0.74 18.36
N PHE A 11 -37.40 0.48 18.82
CA PHE A 11 -36.71 1.70 18.38
C PHE A 11 -35.33 1.91 19.01
N LEU A 12 -34.92 1.09 19.99
CA LEU A 12 -33.61 1.21 20.66
C LEU A 12 -32.49 0.38 20.02
N LEU A 13 -32.75 -0.33 18.91
CA LEU A 13 -31.74 -1.14 18.20
C LEU A 13 -31.20 -0.49 16.92
N CYS A 14 -31.60 0.74 16.59
CA CYS A 14 -30.82 1.58 15.69
C CYS A 14 -29.61 2.14 16.44
N VAL A 15 -28.72 1.25 16.90
CA VAL A 15 -27.32 1.62 17.05
C VAL A 15 -26.84 1.79 15.62
N THR A 16 -27.07 2.97 15.05
CA THR A 16 -26.31 3.40 13.90
C THR A 16 -24.87 3.37 14.40
N SER A 17 -24.13 2.32 14.04
CA SER A 17 -22.69 2.33 14.09
C SER A 17 -22.29 3.47 13.19
N SER A 18 -22.19 4.66 13.78
CA SER A 18 -21.48 5.76 13.18
C SER A 18 -20.05 5.27 13.13
N TYR A 19 -19.70 4.58 12.05
CA TYR A 19 -18.35 4.61 11.51
C TYR A 19 -18.09 6.08 11.17
N GLY A 20 -17.90 6.91 12.20
CA GLY A 20 -17.48 8.28 12.03
C GLY A 20 -16.13 8.19 11.35
N ALA A 21 -16.03 8.75 10.15
CA ALA A 21 -14.76 8.82 9.44
C ALA A 21 -13.71 9.34 10.43
N LYS A 22 -12.66 8.56 10.67
CA LYS A 22 -11.52 9.06 11.45
C LYS A 22 -10.88 10.15 10.61
N ILE A 23 -10.89 11.37 11.15
CA ILE A 23 -10.44 12.59 10.48
C ILE A 23 -9.07 12.96 11.02
N ALA A 24 -8.07 13.05 10.14
CA ALA A 24 -6.76 13.59 10.47
C ALA A 24 -6.28 14.55 9.37
N ASP A 25 -5.58 15.61 9.79
CA ASP A 25 -5.00 16.59 8.87
C ASP A 25 -3.81 15.99 8.08
N ILE A 26 -3.77 16.24 6.77
CA ILE A 26 -2.73 15.74 5.85
C ILE A 26 -1.34 16.17 6.28
N GLY A 27 -1.18 17.39 6.80
CA GLY A 27 0.11 17.87 7.31
C GLY A 27 0.58 17.05 8.50
N THR A 28 -0.34 16.68 9.41
CA THR A 28 -0.04 15.83 10.56
C THR A 28 0.30 14.39 10.15
N ILE A 29 -0.42 13.84 9.18
CA ILE A 29 -0.15 12.51 8.60
C ILE A 29 1.25 12.50 7.96
N CYS A 30 1.51 13.42 7.03
CA CYS A 30 2.72 13.39 6.22
C CYS A 30 3.99 13.80 6.95
N LYS A 31 3.90 14.43 8.14
CA LYS A 31 5.05 14.61 9.03
C LYS A 31 5.69 13.31 9.49
N LYS A 32 4.98 12.18 9.43
CA LYS A 32 5.49 10.84 9.77
C LYS A 32 6.18 10.13 8.58
N ALA A 33 6.07 10.66 7.37
CA ALA A 33 6.70 10.08 6.19
C ALA A 33 8.18 10.47 6.11
N THR A 34 9.01 9.58 5.58
CA THR A 34 10.43 9.87 5.27
C THR A 34 10.53 11.01 4.26
N ASN A 35 9.56 11.13 3.35
CA ASN A 35 9.43 12.24 2.43
C ASN A 35 8.07 12.95 2.59
N PRO A 36 7.96 13.95 3.49
CA PRO A 36 6.72 14.66 3.74
C PRO A 36 6.11 15.33 2.51
N SER A 37 6.95 15.93 1.64
CA SER A 37 6.49 16.61 0.43
C SER A 37 5.87 15.62 -0.57
N PHE A 38 6.48 14.45 -0.74
CA PHE A 38 5.91 13.38 -1.56
C PHE A 38 4.55 12.93 -1.02
N CYS A 39 4.46 12.65 0.28
CA CYS A 39 3.21 12.25 0.93
C CYS A 39 2.10 13.31 0.73
N ILE A 40 2.40 14.59 0.94
CA ILE A 40 1.42 15.67 0.77
C ILE A 40 0.92 15.71 -0.68
N ASN A 41 1.84 15.66 -1.65
CA ASN A 41 1.49 15.71 -3.06
C ASN A 41 0.65 14.51 -3.48
N LEU A 42 1.02 13.31 -3.00
CA LEU A 42 0.27 12.08 -3.24
C LEU A 42 -1.16 12.20 -2.71
N LEU A 43 -1.35 12.52 -1.43
CA LEU A 43 -2.69 12.58 -0.83
C LEU A 43 -3.55 13.71 -1.43
N LYS A 44 -2.95 14.84 -1.78
CA LYS A 44 -3.65 15.95 -2.48
C LYS A 44 -4.04 15.63 -3.91
N SER A 45 -3.39 14.66 -4.55
CA SER A 45 -3.69 14.26 -5.93
C SER A 45 -4.89 13.32 -6.06
N LYS A 46 -5.54 12.94 -4.95
CA LYS A 46 -6.77 12.16 -4.96
C LYS A 46 -7.87 12.85 -5.77
N PRO A 47 -8.43 12.20 -6.82
CA PRO A 47 -9.56 12.75 -7.57
C PRO A 47 -10.78 13.03 -6.67
N GLY A 48 -11.46 14.14 -6.94
CA GLY A 48 -12.53 14.64 -6.08
C GLY A 48 -12.04 15.41 -4.84
N GLY A 49 -10.74 15.65 -4.73
CA GLY A 49 -10.10 16.36 -3.62
C GLY A 49 -9.71 15.44 -2.47
N ALA A 50 -8.76 15.91 -1.67
CA ALA A 50 -8.35 15.20 -0.47
C ALA A 50 -9.42 15.36 0.61
N THR A 51 -10.19 14.30 0.82
CA THR A 51 -11.11 14.19 1.96
C THR A 51 -10.30 13.91 3.22
N GLN A 52 -10.81 14.33 4.38
CA GLN A 52 -10.22 13.91 5.66
C GLN A 52 -10.57 12.47 6.05
N ASP A 53 -11.42 11.78 5.27
CA ASP A 53 -11.71 10.37 5.48
C ASP A 53 -10.48 9.49 5.20
N LEU A 54 -9.89 8.97 6.28
CA LEU A 54 -8.71 8.13 6.24
C LEU A 54 -8.92 6.82 5.47
N VAL A 55 -10.13 6.25 5.47
CA VAL A 55 -10.41 5.00 4.74
C VAL A 55 -10.37 5.27 3.23
N SER A 56 -11.04 6.32 2.75
CA SER A 56 -10.98 6.71 1.35
C SER A 56 -9.57 7.11 0.90
N LEU A 57 -8.79 7.79 1.75
CA LEU A 57 -7.37 8.09 1.47
C LEU A 57 -6.55 6.80 1.38
N THR A 58 -6.73 5.86 2.29
CA THR A 58 -6.02 4.56 2.29
C THR A 58 -6.35 3.76 1.04
N GLN A 59 -7.63 3.67 0.67
CA GLN A 59 -8.06 2.98 -0.55
C GLN A 59 -7.46 3.61 -1.80
N TYR A 60 -7.43 4.95 -1.85
CA TYR A 60 -6.80 5.67 -2.95
C TYR A 60 -5.30 5.35 -3.04
N THR A 61 -4.57 5.43 -1.92
CA THR A 61 -3.12 5.15 -1.89
C THR A 61 -2.81 3.69 -2.26
N ILE A 62 -3.64 2.72 -1.86
CA ILE A 62 -3.51 1.32 -2.31
C ILE A 62 -3.70 1.20 -3.84
N ASN A 63 -4.61 1.97 -4.43
CA ASN A 63 -4.80 1.94 -5.88
C ASN A 63 -3.62 2.56 -6.63
N VAL A 64 -3.00 3.61 -6.05
CA VAL A 64 -1.76 4.19 -6.58
C VAL A 64 -0.64 3.15 -6.54
N VAL A 65 -0.39 2.50 -5.39
CA VAL A 65 0.69 1.51 -5.30
C VAL A 65 0.46 0.31 -6.22
N SER A 66 -0.79 -0.12 -6.39
CA SER A 66 -1.16 -1.17 -7.38
C SER A 66 -0.71 -0.79 -8.79
N THR A 67 -0.91 0.48 -9.17
CA THR A 67 -0.55 1.00 -10.48
C THR A 67 0.96 1.09 -10.64
N ASP A 68 1.66 1.61 -9.62
CA ASP A 68 3.11 1.71 -9.62
C ASP A 68 3.79 0.33 -9.67
N ILE A 69 3.26 -0.66 -8.94
CA ILE A 69 3.71 -2.06 -8.99
C ILE A 69 3.53 -2.63 -10.40
N LYS A 70 2.35 -2.47 -11.02
CA LYS A 70 2.11 -2.95 -12.40
C LYS A 70 3.06 -2.30 -13.42
N ASN A 71 3.31 -1.01 -13.26
CA ASN A 71 4.27 -0.28 -14.09
C ASN A 71 5.70 -0.79 -13.87
N THR A 72 6.06 -1.11 -12.63
CA THR A 72 7.36 -1.68 -12.27
C THR A 72 7.54 -3.08 -12.88
N ILE A 73 6.53 -3.95 -12.79
CA ILE A 73 6.54 -5.27 -13.45
C ILE A 73 6.80 -5.12 -14.96
N ASN A 74 6.14 -4.17 -15.63
CA ASN A 74 6.34 -3.93 -17.06
C ASN A 74 7.77 -3.46 -17.36
N LEU A 75 8.34 -2.59 -16.51
CA LEU A 75 9.73 -2.16 -16.62
C LEU A 75 10.69 -3.34 -16.44
N ILE A 76 10.50 -4.18 -15.42
CA ILE A 76 11.33 -5.37 -15.17
C ILE A 76 11.29 -6.33 -16.37
N LYS A 77 10.10 -6.62 -16.91
CA LYS A 77 9.95 -7.44 -18.13
C LYS A 77 10.73 -6.87 -19.31
N LYS A 78 10.66 -5.55 -19.53
CA LYS A 78 11.41 -4.87 -20.59
C LYS A 78 12.91 -4.99 -20.37
N LEU A 79 13.41 -4.69 -19.18
CA LEU A 79 14.84 -4.78 -18.84
C LEU A 79 15.37 -6.21 -18.99
N SER A 80 14.59 -7.21 -18.53
CA SER A 80 14.93 -8.62 -18.71
C SER A 80 15.01 -9.04 -20.18
N GLY A 81 14.12 -8.53 -21.03
CA GLY A 81 14.11 -8.85 -22.46
C GLY A 81 15.23 -8.18 -23.24
N GLN A 82 15.67 -6.99 -22.82
CA GLN A 82 16.72 -6.22 -23.47
C GLN A 82 18.13 -6.60 -23.02
N SER A 83 18.27 -7.21 -21.84
CA SER A 83 19.59 -7.59 -21.32
C SER A 83 20.18 -8.79 -22.07
N SER A 84 21.47 -8.71 -22.40
CA SER A 84 22.28 -9.87 -22.82
C SER A 84 23.09 -10.47 -21.67
N ASP A 85 23.26 -9.74 -20.56
CA ASP A 85 23.99 -10.21 -19.38
C ASP A 85 23.16 -11.25 -18.59
N PRO A 86 23.66 -12.50 -18.44
CA PRO A 86 23.01 -13.52 -17.65
C PRO A 86 22.73 -13.11 -16.19
N LYS A 87 23.63 -12.35 -15.55
CA LYS A 87 23.44 -11.91 -14.15
C LYS A 87 22.27 -10.95 -14.04
N ALA A 88 22.21 -9.97 -14.93
CA ALA A 88 21.08 -9.04 -15.02
C ALA A 88 19.76 -9.79 -15.31
N LYS A 89 19.76 -10.80 -16.19
CA LYS A 89 18.56 -11.62 -16.44
C LYS A 89 18.08 -12.36 -15.19
N THR A 90 18.98 -12.95 -14.42
CA THR A 90 18.63 -13.62 -13.16
C THR A 90 18.07 -12.61 -12.16
N HIS A 91 18.72 -11.47 -11.98
CA HIS A 91 18.23 -10.40 -11.10
C HIS A 91 16.81 -9.95 -11.47
N TYR A 92 16.54 -9.66 -12.75
CA TYR A 92 15.20 -9.25 -13.16
C TYR A 92 14.15 -10.36 -13.04
N LYS A 93 14.53 -11.64 -13.17
CA LYS A 93 13.62 -12.76 -12.89
C LYS A 93 13.24 -12.82 -11.41
N ASN A 94 14.21 -12.66 -10.50
CA ASN A 94 13.93 -12.60 -9.06
C ASN A 94 13.03 -11.41 -8.73
N CYS A 95 13.32 -10.22 -9.28
CA CYS A 95 12.44 -9.06 -9.14
C CYS A 95 11.02 -9.31 -9.65
N LEU A 96 10.82 -10.09 -10.72
CA LEU A 96 9.46 -10.46 -11.16
C LEU A 96 8.74 -11.35 -10.16
N SER A 97 9.46 -12.21 -9.42
CA SER A 97 8.90 -12.99 -8.32
C SER A 97 8.45 -12.07 -7.19
N ASN A 98 9.33 -11.18 -6.73
CA ASN A 98 9.05 -10.27 -5.61
C ASN A 98 7.95 -9.25 -5.95
N PHE A 99 7.78 -8.85 -7.22
CA PHE A 99 6.65 -8.00 -7.63
C PHE A 99 5.39 -8.78 -8.07
N GLY A 100 5.43 -10.11 -8.06
CA GLY A 100 4.42 -11.00 -8.62
C GLY A 100 3.06 -10.97 -7.90
N ALA A 101 2.08 -11.68 -8.48
CA ALA A 101 0.70 -11.73 -7.97
C ALA A 101 0.45 -12.81 -6.91
N ASP A 102 1.35 -13.78 -6.78
CA ASP A 102 1.20 -14.92 -5.87
C ASP A 102 1.74 -14.57 -4.48
N GLU A 103 3.07 -14.53 -4.34
CA GLU A 103 3.77 -14.23 -3.07
C GLU A 103 4.57 -12.93 -3.13
N GLY A 104 4.24 -12.04 -4.08
CA GLY A 104 4.92 -10.77 -4.27
C GLY A 104 4.01 -9.56 -4.06
N ALA A 105 4.55 -8.38 -4.31
CA ALA A 105 3.93 -7.10 -3.99
C ALA A 105 2.53 -6.92 -4.59
N LEU A 106 2.23 -7.51 -5.75
CA LEU A 106 0.90 -7.42 -6.36
C LEU A 106 -0.12 -8.33 -5.65
N GLY A 107 0.33 -9.46 -5.11
CA GLY A 107 -0.45 -10.32 -4.21
C GLY A 107 -0.77 -9.58 -2.91
N GLU A 108 0.24 -8.98 -2.29
CA GLU A 108 0.12 -8.19 -1.07
C GLU A 108 -0.88 -7.02 -1.23
N VAL A 109 -0.88 -6.34 -2.38
CA VAL A 109 -1.90 -5.32 -2.71
C VAL A 109 -3.31 -5.91 -2.75
N SER A 110 -3.46 -7.09 -3.36
CA SER A 110 -4.77 -7.74 -3.49
C SER A 110 -5.33 -8.10 -2.11
N GLU A 111 -4.49 -8.59 -1.20
CA GLU A 111 -4.85 -8.83 0.19
C GLU A 111 -5.18 -7.55 0.94
N ALA A 112 -4.35 -6.50 0.82
CA ALA A 112 -4.58 -5.20 1.45
C ALA A 112 -5.95 -4.60 1.06
N GLN A 113 -6.36 -4.78 -0.20
CA GLN A 113 -7.68 -4.32 -0.66
C GLN A 113 -8.83 -5.07 0.02
N GLN A 114 -8.71 -6.37 0.29
CA GLN A 114 -9.75 -7.12 1.00
C GLN A 114 -9.78 -6.79 2.49
N LEU A 115 -8.61 -6.66 3.11
CA LEU A 115 -8.46 -6.30 4.51
C LEU A 115 -9.00 -4.90 4.79
N LEU A 116 -8.81 -3.95 3.87
CA LEU A 116 -9.39 -2.61 4.02
C LEU A 116 -10.92 -2.66 4.00
N LYS A 117 -11.53 -3.49 3.14
CA LYS A 117 -12.99 -3.65 3.06
C LYS A 117 -13.57 -4.29 4.32
N SER A 118 -12.85 -5.21 4.96
CA SER A 118 -13.25 -5.82 6.22
C SER A 118 -12.95 -4.94 7.44
N GLY A 119 -12.28 -3.80 7.26
CA GLY A 119 -11.89 -2.91 8.36
C GLY A 119 -10.67 -3.41 9.15
N ASP A 120 -9.94 -4.40 8.64
CA ASP A 120 -8.72 -4.90 9.28
C ASP A 120 -7.51 -4.02 8.92
N TYR A 121 -7.41 -2.87 9.58
CA TYR A 121 -6.34 -1.91 9.33
C TYR A 121 -4.97 -2.40 9.78
N ASN A 122 -4.90 -3.31 10.75
CA ASN A 122 -3.65 -3.95 11.15
C ASN A 122 -3.16 -4.89 10.04
N GLY A 123 -4.07 -5.66 9.44
CA GLY A 123 -3.78 -6.44 8.23
C GLY A 123 -3.28 -5.57 7.07
N VAL A 124 -3.97 -4.46 6.76
CA VAL A 124 -3.50 -3.52 5.71
C VAL A 124 -2.10 -2.98 6.01
N ASN A 125 -1.80 -2.68 7.28
CA ASN A 125 -0.47 -2.23 7.71
C ASN A 125 0.60 -3.30 7.46
N LEU A 126 0.33 -4.56 7.84
CA LEU A 126 1.25 -5.67 7.60
C LEU A 126 1.51 -5.86 6.10
N ARG A 127 0.47 -5.79 5.25
CA ARG A 127 0.61 -5.92 3.79
C ARG A 127 1.39 -4.77 3.16
N ALA A 128 1.21 -3.54 3.64
CA ALA A 128 2.03 -2.42 3.19
C ALA A 128 3.52 -2.58 3.56
N SER A 129 3.82 -3.17 4.73
CA SER A 129 5.19 -3.52 5.12
C SER A 129 5.76 -4.63 4.23
N ALA A 130 4.98 -5.66 3.93
CA ALA A 130 5.38 -6.75 3.04
C ALA A 130 5.76 -6.24 1.64
N ILE A 131 4.95 -5.33 1.05
CA ILE A 131 5.31 -4.68 -0.22
C ILE A 131 6.68 -3.98 -0.16
N MET A 132 7.00 -3.34 0.97
CA MET A 132 8.30 -2.68 1.13
C MET A 132 9.45 -3.68 1.21
N THR A 133 9.23 -4.82 1.87
CA THR A 133 10.18 -5.95 1.89
C THR A 133 10.39 -6.53 0.50
N ASP A 134 9.32 -6.81 -0.24
CA ASP A 134 9.40 -7.32 -1.62
C ASP A 134 10.21 -6.39 -2.55
N VAL A 135 10.02 -5.08 -2.38
CA VAL A 135 10.81 -4.07 -3.09
C VAL A 135 12.29 -4.16 -2.70
N ASP A 136 12.60 -4.25 -1.40
CA ASP A 136 13.99 -4.36 -0.93
C ASP A 136 14.63 -5.66 -1.41
N ASP A 137 13.94 -6.80 -1.33
CA ASP A 137 14.43 -8.10 -1.79
C ASP A 137 14.75 -8.08 -3.28
N CYS A 138 13.93 -7.40 -4.10
CA CYS A 138 14.27 -7.17 -5.51
C CYS A 138 15.55 -6.33 -5.68
N ILE A 139 15.70 -5.20 -4.97
CA ILE A 139 16.81 -4.25 -5.20
C ILE A 139 18.12 -4.73 -4.56
N SER A 140 18.06 -5.23 -3.34
CA SER A 140 19.19 -5.67 -2.53
C SER A 140 19.58 -7.12 -2.84
N GLY A 141 18.63 -7.94 -3.30
CA GLY A 141 18.82 -9.35 -3.64
C GLY A 141 18.63 -10.29 -2.44
N ASP A 142 18.14 -11.50 -2.72
CA ASP A 142 17.60 -12.43 -1.70
C ASP A 142 18.66 -13.19 -0.86
N SER A 143 19.98 -12.97 -1.05
CA SER A 143 21.02 -13.89 -0.54
C SER A 143 22.11 -13.21 0.29
N PRO A 144 22.21 -13.53 1.60
CA PRO A 144 23.35 -13.15 2.43
C PRO A 144 24.67 -13.68 1.84
N GLY A 145 25.64 -12.80 1.61
CA GLY A 145 26.99 -13.18 1.18
C GLY A 145 27.24 -13.19 -0.32
N THR A 146 26.23 -13.00 -1.16
CA THR A 146 26.43 -12.70 -2.60
C THR A 146 26.42 -11.18 -2.83
N PRO A 147 27.36 -10.62 -3.61
CA PRO A 147 27.28 -9.22 -3.99
C PRO A 147 25.97 -8.98 -4.74
N SER A 148 25.15 -8.06 -4.23
CA SER A 148 23.97 -7.54 -4.91
C SER A 148 24.33 -7.17 -6.35
N PHE A 149 23.47 -7.56 -7.30
CA PHE A 149 23.60 -7.07 -8.66
C PHE A 149 23.40 -5.56 -8.64
N GLN A 150 24.46 -4.81 -8.98
CA GLN A 150 24.39 -3.35 -9.02
C GLN A 150 23.55 -2.91 -10.23
N ASP A 151 22.23 -2.83 -10.05
CA ASP A 151 21.35 -2.37 -11.11
C ASP A 151 21.51 -0.87 -11.36
N ARG A 152 22.03 -0.53 -12.55
CA ARG A 152 22.21 0.85 -13.02
C ARG A 152 21.06 1.34 -13.89
N SER A 153 20.02 0.52 -14.06
CA SER A 153 18.80 0.88 -14.76
C SER A 153 17.96 1.88 -13.96
N ASN A 154 16.78 2.21 -14.47
CA ASN A 154 15.82 3.04 -13.75
C ASN A 154 15.00 2.26 -12.70
N LEU A 155 15.16 0.93 -12.60
CA LEU A 155 14.37 0.10 -11.69
C LEU A 155 14.51 0.51 -10.21
N PRO A 156 15.71 0.73 -9.63
CA PRO A 156 15.83 1.14 -8.23
C PRO A 156 15.07 2.43 -7.91
N LYS A 157 15.06 3.39 -8.84
CA LYS A 157 14.34 4.65 -8.69
C LYS A 157 12.82 4.45 -8.71
N VAL A 158 12.31 3.65 -9.65
CA VAL A 158 10.87 3.39 -9.79
C VAL A 158 10.37 2.54 -8.61
N ALA A 159 11.14 1.53 -8.20
CA ALA A 159 10.84 0.71 -7.03
C ALA A 159 10.84 1.55 -5.73
N GLY A 160 11.75 2.51 -5.60
CA GLY A 160 11.74 3.45 -4.46
C GLY A 160 10.50 4.36 -4.38
N VAL A 161 9.77 4.56 -5.49
CA VAL A 161 8.44 5.21 -5.45
C VAL A 161 7.42 4.29 -4.81
N VAL A 162 7.40 3.00 -5.17
CA VAL A 162 6.54 1.98 -4.55
C VAL A 162 6.74 1.96 -3.03
N THR A 163 8.00 1.97 -2.56
CA THR A 163 8.31 2.06 -1.12
C THR A 163 7.72 3.31 -0.47
N GLN A 164 7.84 4.48 -1.09
CA GLN A 164 7.29 5.73 -0.55
C GLN A 164 5.76 5.70 -0.48
N VAL A 165 5.09 5.15 -1.50
CA VAL A 165 3.62 5.01 -1.50
C VAL A 165 3.18 4.02 -0.42
N SER A 166 3.85 2.88 -0.28
CA SER A 166 3.57 1.89 0.78
C SER A 166 3.78 2.45 2.17
N GLN A 167 4.81 3.27 2.38
CA GLN A 167 5.01 3.97 3.65
C GLN A 167 3.83 4.90 3.98
N VAL A 168 3.24 5.56 3.00
CA VAL A 168 2.04 6.39 3.23
C VAL A 168 0.85 5.52 3.64
N ILE A 169 0.69 4.30 3.11
CA ILE A 169 -0.33 3.34 3.55
C ILE A 169 -0.11 2.94 5.03
N LEU A 170 1.15 2.65 5.42
CA LEU A 170 1.49 2.36 6.82
C LEU A 170 1.10 3.50 7.76
N ILE A 171 1.40 4.74 7.36
CA ILE A 171 1.07 5.91 8.19
C ILE A 171 -0.45 6.05 8.31
N LEU A 172 -1.18 6.00 7.19
CA LEU A 172 -2.65 6.11 7.22
C LEU A 172 -3.30 5.04 8.10
N THR A 173 -2.84 3.79 8.00
CA THR A 173 -3.34 2.68 8.83
C THR A 173 -3.02 2.86 10.31
N ASN A 174 -1.84 3.40 10.66
CA ASN A 174 -1.53 3.77 12.04
C ASN A 174 -2.50 4.84 12.59
N PHE A 175 -2.92 5.80 11.78
CA PHE A 175 -3.97 6.75 12.18
C PHE A 175 -5.36 6.11 12.28
N LEU A 176 -5.65 5.08 11.49
CA LEU A 176 -6.92 4.35 11.58
C LEU A 176 -7.00 3.47 12.85
N LEU A 177 -5.86 2.95 13.31
CA LEU A 177 -5.76 2.12 14.52
C LEU A 177 -5.88 2.91 15.84
N ASN A 178 -5.54 4.20 15.84
CA ASN A 178 -5.66 5.11 16.99
C ASN A 178 -7.01 5.83 16.99
#